data_AF-A0A9D0LZN2-F1
#
_entry.id   AF-A0A9D0LZN2-F1
#
_cell.length_a   1.000
_cell.length_b   1.000
_cell.length_c   1.000
_cell.angle_alpha   90.00
_cell.angle_beta   90.00
_cell.angle_gamma   90.00
#
_symmetry.space_group_name_H-M   'P 1'
#
loop_
_entity.id
_entity.type
_entity.pdbx_description
1 polymer ?
#
loop_
_entity_poly.entity_id
_entity_poly.type
_entity_poly.pdbx_seq_one_letter_code
_entity_poly.pdbx_strand_id
1 'polypeptide(L)'
;MTFEQQWIEYDFNPYILFSASGKVLSVNAEGQYLLGCVDRHTLFELATTYASPSFGFKTTFMELEYGRFKIFGIMVGYIDEEEIGIRFFQSPSFQFSKPEVEGDLVNIYSLIDLCIATNSIGSEAEFIKDLDPTMPETRLNTDQFIRLLNKMYEAFNGSESITTKLAFRIGEYIRYEHKKYTFFSLKVSGDCYDEAQTSGIGQLCKKNHLFYETGKKAVTINIPVINE
;
A
#
# COMPACT_ATOMS: atom_id res chain seq x y z
N MET A 1 -25.95 22.41 4.43
CA MET A 1 -25.61 20.99 4.67
C MET A 1 -26.13 20.57 6.02
N THR A 2 -26.80 19.43 6.12
CA THR A 2 -27.12 18.81 7.41
C THR A 2 -25.84 18.32 8.09
N PHE A 3 -25.91 17.96 9.38
CA PHE A 3 -24.75 17.45 10.10
C PHE A 3 -24.22 16.15 9.47
N GLU A 4 -25.11 15.26 9.03
CA GLU A 4 -24.80 14.00 8.37
C GLU A 4 -24.14 14.22 7.01
N GLN A 5 -24.56 15.24 6.26
CA GLN A 5 -23.92 15.60 4.98
C GLN A 5 -22.49 16.08 5.15
N GLN A 6 -22.16 16.72 6.29
CA GLN A 6 -20.78 17.12 6.57
C GLN A 6 -19.87 15.92 6.75
N TRP A 7 -20.36 14.79 7.29
CA TRP A 7 -19.55 13.57 7.38
C TRP A 7 -19.14 13.05 6.00
N ILE A 8 -20.02 13.17 5.01
CA ILE A 8 -19.71 12.79 3.62
C ILE A 8 -18.69 13.76 3.01
N GLU A 9 -18.86 15.07 3.25
CA GLU A 9 -17.96 16.10 2.75
C GLU A 9 -16.51 15.93 3.26
N TYR A 10 -16.37 15.59 4.55
CA TYR A 10 -15.07 15.36 5.20
C TYR A 10 -14.62 13.89 5.18
N ASP A 11 -15.35 13.00 4.50
CA ASP A 11 -14.95 11.59 4.37
C ASP A 11 -13.68 11.47 3.52
N PHE A 12 -12.73 10.66 3.99
CA PHE A 12 -11.54 10.35 3.21
C PHE A 12 -11.87 9.50 1.98
N ASN A 13 -13.00 8.80 1.97
CA ASN A 13 -13.42 8.00 0.84
C ASN A 13 -14.09 8.89 -0.22
N PRO A 14 -13.67 8.82 -1.50
CA PRO A 14 -14.36 9.52 -2.58
C PRO A 14 -15.83 9.12 -2.64
N TYR A 15 -16.70 10.11 -2.78
CA TYR A 15 -18.14 9.94 -2.95
C TYR A 15 -18.63 10.81 -4.10
N ILE A 16 -19.47 10.22 -4.97
CA ILE A 16 -20.08 10.92 -6.10
C ILE A 16 -21.54 10.49 -6.21
N LEU A 17 -22.42 11.47 -6.40
CA LEU A 17 -23.83 11.28 -6.72
C LEU A 17 -24.08 11.72 -8.17
N PHE A 18 -24.70 10.85 -8.95
CA PHE A 18 -25.06 11.08 -10.34
C PHE A 18 -26.57 11.14 -10.51
N SER A 19 -27.03 11.89 -11.51
CA SER A 19 -28.37 11.73 -12.08
C SER A 19 -28.43 10.48 -12.98
N ALA A 20 -29.64 10.06 -13.33
CA ALA A 20 -29.91 9.02 -14.33
C ALA A 20 -29.22 9.24 -15.69
N SER A 21 -28.90 10.50 -16.02
CA SER A 21 -28.19 10.90 -17.25
C SER A 21 -26.66 10.98 -17.10
N GLY A 22 -26.11 10.61 -15.94
CA GLY A 22 -24.67 10.64 -15.67
C GLY A 22 -24.10 12.03 -15.36
N LYS A 23 -24.95 13.02 -15.06
CA LYS A 23 -24.50 14.33 -14.57
C LYS A 23 -24.14 14.21 -13.09
N VAL A 24 -23.00 14.77 -12.67
CA VAL A 24 -22.66 14.88 -11.24
C VAL A 24 -23.62 15.87 -10.58
N LEU A 25 -24.36 15.39 -9.58
CA LEU A 25 -25.27 16.17 -8.75
C LEU A 25 -24.59 16.64 -7.46
N SER A 26 -23.77 15.77 -6.86
CA SER A 26 -23.01 16.04 -5.65
C SER A 26 -21.70 15.25 -5.64
N VAL A 27 -20.68 15.80 -5.00
CA VAL A 27 -19.36 15.19 -4.87
C VAL A 27 -18.66 15.78 -3.64
N ASN A 28 -17.99 14.93 -2.85
CA ASN A 28 -17.20 15.40 -1.71
C ASN A 28 -15.78 15.84 -2.15
N ALA A 29 -15.01 16.42 -1.25
CA ALA A 29 -13.65 16.89 -1.55
C ALA A 29 -12.75 15.80 -2.19
N GLU A 30 -12.75 14.57 -1.65
CA GLU A 30 -11.96 13.47 -2.21
C GLU A 30 -12.47 12.99 -3.58
N GLY A 31 -13.79 13.02 -3.80
CA GLY A 31 -14.40 12.75 -5.10
C GLY A 31 -14.02 13.77 -6.18
N GLN A 32 -13.84 15.04 -5.81
CA GLN A 32 -13.38 16.07 -6.77
C GLN A 32 -11.97 15.77 -7.25
N TYR A 33 -11.07 15.34 -6.37
CA TYR A 33 -9.73 14.91 -6.76
C TYR A 33 -9.77 13.66 -7.64
N LEU A 34 -10.65 12.69 -7.34
CA LEU A 34 -10.80 11.49 -8.17
C LEU A 34 -11.26 11.84 -9.58
N LEU A 35 -12.22 12.76 -9.74
CA LEU A 35 -12.66 13.27 -11.05
C LEU A 35 -11.55 14.02 -11.83
N GLY A 36 -10.48 14.45 -11.15
CA GLY A 36 -9.28 14.96 -11.80
C GLY A 36 -8.35 13.87 -12.35
N CYS A 37 -8.51 12.62 -11.91
CA CYS A 37 -7.68 11.48 -12.31
C CYS A 37 -8.36 10.54 -13.31
N VAL A 38 -9.69 10.42 -13.26
CA VAL A 38 -10.48 9.54 -14.12
C VAL A 38 -11.72 10.27 -14.61
N ASP A 39 -12.12 10.00 -15.85
CA ASP A 39 -13.23 10.68 -16.46
C ASP A 39 -14.57 10.29 -15.79
N ARG A 40 -15.50 11.25 -15.80
CA ARG A 40 -16.84 11.10 -15.22
C ARG A 40 -17.62 9.92 -15.82
N HIS A 41 -17.49 9.69 -17.12
CA HIS A 41 -18.27 8.66 -17.81
C HIS A 41 -17.88 7.27 -17.31
N THR A 42 -16.58 7.01 -17.18
CA THR A 42 -16.04 5.78 -16.60
C THR A 42 -16.57 5.54 -15.18
N LEU A 43 -16.62 6.56 -14.32
CA LEU A 43 -17.14 6.41 -12.96
C LEU A 43 -18.66 6.17 -12.92
N PHE A 44 -19.42 6.78 -13.83
CA PHE A 44 -20.87 6.55 -13.94
C PHE A 44 -21.18 5.14 -14.49
N GLU A 45 -20.43 4.68 -15.49
CA GLU A 45 -20.51 3.32 -16.00
C GLU A 45 -20.18 2.29 -14.92
N LEU A 46 -19.18 2.57 -14.08
CA LEU A 46 -18.85 1.74 -12.92
C LEU A 46 -20.02 1.68 -11.92
N ALA A 47 -20.64 2.82 -11.60
CA ALA A 47 -21.78 2.85 -10.69
C ALA A 47 -22.95 2.02 -11.24
N THR A 48 -23.33 2.21 -12.49
CA THR A 48 -24.45 1.48 -13.12
C THR A 48 -24.17 -0.03 -13.27
N THR A 49 -22.95 -0.40 -13.63
CA THR A 49 -22.53 -1.81 -13.77
C THR A 49 -22.62 -2.58 -12.46
N TYR A 50 -22.22 -1.95 -11.35
CA TYR A 50 -22.14 -2.59 -10.04
C TYR A 50 -23.36 -2.33 -9.14
N ALA A 51 -24.37 -1.63 -9.65
CA ALA A 51 -25.64 -1.42 -8.95
C ALA A 51 -26.28 -2.75 -8.50
N SER A 52 -27.08 -2.67 -7.44
CA SER A 52 -28.00 -3.73 -7.08
C SER A 52 -29.04 -3.92 -8.19
N PRO A 53 -29.65 -5.11 -8.38
CA PRO A 53 -30.81 -5.28 -9.25
C PRO A 53 -32.10 -4.63 -8.70
N SER A 54 -32.15 -4.37 -7.40
CA SER A 54 -33.27 -3.74 -6.69
C SER A 54 -32.79 -2.55 -5.87
N PHE A 55 -33.68 -1.56 -5.64
CA PHE A 55 -33.40 -0.39 -4.81
C PHE A 55 -32.73 -0.78 -3.48
N GLY A 56 -31.69 -0.04 -3.12
CA GLY A 56 -30.84 -0.31 -1.98
C GLY A 56 -29.37 -0.06 -2.26
N PHE A 57 -28.52 -0.71 -1.47
CA PHE A 57 -27.07 -0.52 -1.48
C PHE A 57 -26.37 -1.86 -1.69
N LYS A 58 -25.30 -1.85 -2.50
CA LYS A 58 -24.48 -3.02 -2.77
C LYS A 58 -23.00 -2.66 -2.68
N THR A 59 -22.28 -3.39 -1.83
CA THR A 59 -20.82 -3.30 -1.74
C THR A 59 -20.18 -4.40 -2.58
N THR A 60 -19.20 -4.03 -3.39
CA THR A 60 -18.39 -4.96 -4.19
C THR A 60 -16.92 -4.72 -3.87
N PHE A 61 -16.19 -5.78 -3.48
CA PHE A 61 -14.74 -5.71 -3.28
C PHE A 61 -14.02 -5.90 -4.60
N MET A 62 -13.15 -4.97 -4.95
CA MET A 62 -12.37 -4.98 -6.18
C MET A 62 -11.23 -3.98 -6.09
N GLU A 63 -10.12 -4.28 -6.77
CA GLU A 63 -8.96 -3.39 -6.82
C GLU A 63 -9.09 -2.43 -8.01
N LEU A 64 -9.06 -1.13 -7.73
CA LEU A 64 -9.03 -0.07 -8.75
C LEU A 64 -7.90 0.90 -8.44
N GLU A 65 -7.22 1.39 -9.48
CA GLU A 65 -6.15 2.36 -9.36
C GLU A 65 -6.39 3.53 -10.32
N TYR A 66 -6.58 4.72 -9.75
CA TYR A 66 -6.82 5.97 -10.50
C TYR A 66 -5.92 7.07 -9.92
N GLY A 67 -4.81 7.37 -10.59
CA GLY A 67 -3.85 8.34 -10.10
C GLY A 67 -3.32 7.97 -8.71
N ARG A 68 -3.57 8.82 -7.69
CA ARG A 68 -3.17 8.54 -6.30
C ARG A 68 -4.09 7.58 -5.55
N PHE A 69 -5.26 7.28 -6.11
CA PHE A 69 -6.28 6.49 -5.42
C PHE A 69 -6.04 5.01 -5.65
N LYS A 70 -5.77 4.29 -4.56
CA LYS A 70 -5.86 2.83 -4.50
C LYS A 70 -7.17 2.49 -3.80
N ILE A 71 -8.03 1.74 -4.45
CA ILE A 71 -9.39 1.44 -3.98
C ILE A 71 -9.51 -0.08 -3.87
N PHE A 72 -10.05 -0.58 -2.75
CA PHE A 72 -10.25 -2.02 -2.52
C PHE A 72 -11.72 -2.46 -2.57
N GLY A 73 -12.63 -1.50 -2.75
CA GLY A 73 -14.03 -1.79 -2.95
C GLY A 73 -14.83 -0.54 -3.27
N ILE A 74 -16.04 -0.78 -3.76
CA ILE A 74 -17.03 0.27 -4.03
C ILE A 74 -18.34 -0.10 -3.37
N MET A 75 -19.10 0.91 -2.95
CA MET A 75 -20.50 0.77 -2.60
C MET A 75 -21.32 1.62 -3.56
N VAL A 76 -22.29 0.99 -4.20
CA VAL A 76 -23.26 1.66 -5.07
C VAL A 76 -24.62 1.65 -4.39
N GLY A 77 -25.33 2.77 -4.41
CA GLY A 77 -26.65 2.89 -3.81
C GLY A 77 -27.59 3.75 -4.63
N TYR A 78 -28.85 3.34 -4.69
CA TYR A 78 -29.94 4.09 -5.34
C TYR A 78 -31.28 3.68 -4.70
N ILE A 79 -32.19 4.64 -4.52
CA ILE A 79 -33.49 4.42 -3.88
C ILE A 79 -34.67 4.67 -4.81
N ASP A 80 -34.39 5.21 -6.00
CA ASP A 80 -35.30 5.48 -7.10
C ASP A 80 -34.52 5.41 -8.43
N GLU A 81 -35.15 5.79 -9.54
CA GLU A 81 -34.53 5.81 -10.87
C GLU A 81 -33.91 7.17 -11.25
N GLU A 82 -33.95 8.17 -10.35
CA GLU A 82 -33.49 9.53 -10.65
C GLU A 82 -32.01 9.71 -10.32
N GLU A 83 -31.53 9.06 -9.25
CA GLU A 83 -30.18 9.25 -8.72
C GLU A 83 -29.46 7.93 -8.39
N ILE A 84 -28.15 7.92 -8.62
CA ILE A 84 -27.27 6.81 -8.23
C ILE A 84 -26.00 7.34 -7.59
N GLY A 85 -25.70 6.85 -6.39
CA GLY A 85 -24.51 7.18 -5.62
C GLY A 85 -23.46 6.08 -5.71
N ILE A 86 -22.20 6.47 -5.78
CA ILE A 86 -21.05 5.57 -5.62
C ILE A 86 -20.08 6.13 -4.57
N ARG A 87 -19.64 5.25 -3.68
CA ARG A 87 -18.60 5.51 -2.70
C ARG A 87 -17.44 4.56 -2.94
N PHE A 88 -16.22 5.09 -2.97
CA PHE A 88 -15.00 4.33 -3.20
C PHE A 88 -14.27 4.13 -1.88
N PHE A 89 -14.11 2.88 -1.44
CA PHE A 89 -13.33 2.56 -0.26
C PHE A 89 -11.86 2.58 -0.61
N GLN A 90 -11.17 3.63 -0.17
CA GLN A 90 -9.73 3.71 -0.35
C GLN A 90 -9.08 2.54 0.38
N SER A 91 -8.19 1.83 -0.31
CA SER A 91 -7.28 0.88 0.31
C SER A 91 -6.64 1.59 1.49
N PRO A 92 -6.58 0.97 2.68
CA PRO A 92 -6.04 1.61 3.86
C PRO A 92 -4.72 2.30 3.50
N SER A 93 -4.73 3.64 3.48
CA SER A 93 -3.49 4.40 3.47
C SER A 93 -2.88 4.10 4.82
N PHE A 94 -1.75 3.39 4.78
CA PHE A 94 -0.96 2.90 5.91
C PHE A 94 -1.28 3.63 7.22
N GLN A 95 -1.97 2.95 8.15
CA GLN A 95 -2.04 3.44 9.52
C GLN A 95 -0.64 3.34 10.09
N PHE A 96 0.03 4.49 10.14
CA PHE A 96 1.36 4.60 10.68
C PHE A 96 1.34 4.21 12.17
N SER A 97 1.87 3.03 12.48
CA SER A 97 2.32 2.74 13.84
C SER A 97 3.47 3.68 14.17
N LYS A 98 3.49 4.22 15.40
CA LYS A 98 4.60 5.00 15.96
C LYS A 98 5.94 4.41 15.49
N PRO A 99 6.82 5.19 14.83
CA PRO A 99 8.18 4.77 14.54
C PRO A 99 8.86 4.42 15.86
N GLU A 100 9.31 3.18 16.00
CA GLU A 100 9.99 2.73 17.21
C GLU A 100 11.44 3.22 17.15
N VAL A 101 11.85 4.00 18.16
CA VAL A 101 13.22 4.54 18.27
C VAL A 101 14.14 3.53 18.97
N GLU A 102 13.62 2.36 19.36
CA GLU A 102 14.40 1.30 19.99
C GLU A 102 15.13 0.46 18.93
N GLY A 103 16.33 -0.01 19.28
CA GLY A 103 17.21 -0.76 18.39
C GLY A 103 18.56 -0.10 18.17
N ASP A 104 19.43 -0.82 17.47
CA ASP A 104 20.80 -0.41 17.21
C ASP A 104 20.84 0.44 15.93
N LEU A 105 21.74 1.42 15.91
CA LEU A 105 22.06 2.13 14.68
C LEU A 105 22.79 1.16 13.76
N VAL A 106 22.16 0.78 12.65
CA VAL A 106 22.67 -0.25 11.76
C VAL A 106 22.90 0.26 10.34
N ASN A 107 23.96 -0.27 9.75
CA ASN A 107 24.19 -0.20 8.31
C ASN A 107 23.33 -1.27 7.61
N ILE A 108 22.29 -0.83 6.89
CA ILE A 108 21.36 -1.72 6.19
C ILE A 108 22.03 -2.57 5.10
N TYR A 109 23.08 -2.07 4.45
CA TYR A 109 23.79 -2.83 3.41
C TYR A 109 24.40 -4.10 4.00
N SER A 110 24.99 -4.01 5.18
CA SER A 110 25.58 -5.16 5.88
C SER A 110 24.54 -6.24 6.19
N LEU A 111 23.32 -5.83 6.59
CA LEU A 111 22.23 -6.77 6.88
C LEU A 111 21.70 -7.43 5.60
N ILE A 112 21.59 -6.66 4.51
CA ILE A 112 21.20 -7.18 3.20
C ILE A 112 22.23 -8.20 2.70
N ASP A 113 23.51 -7.86 2.73
CA ASP A 113 24.60 -8.74 2.28
C ASP A 113 24.66 -10.04 3.10
N LEU A 114 24.48 -9.95 4.42
CA LEU A 114 24.41 -11.12 5.30
C LEU A 114 23.26 -12.05 4.91
N CYS A 115 22.06 -11.50 4.69
CA CYS A 115 20.89 -12.29 4.35
C CYS A 115 21.02 -12.89 2.94
N ILE A 116 21.53 -12.14 1.96
CA ILE A 116 21.80 -12.67 0.61
C ILE A 116 22.80 -13.83 0.69
N ALA A 117 23.93 -13.63 1.38
CA ALA A 117 24.94 -14.67 1.54
C ALA A 117 24.33 -15.94 2.15
N THR A 118 23.52 -15.80 3.20
CA THR A 118 22.87 -16.93 3.87
C THR A 118 21.89 -17.68 2.96
N ASN A 119 21.02 -16.96 2.24
CA ASN A 119 20.01 -17.58 1.37
C ASN A 119 20.62 -18.16 0.08
N SER A 120 21.80 -17.70 -0.33
CA SER A 120 22.50 -18.22 -1.51
C SER A 120 23.15 -19.59 -1.30
N ILE A 121 23.45 -20.02 -0.06
CA ILE A 121 24.22 -21.25 0.24
C ILE A 121 23.53 -22.54 -0.27
N GLY A 122 22.21 -22.52 -0.46
CA GLY A 122 21.43 -23.66 -0.94
C GLY A 122 20.52 -23.33 -2.13
N SER A 123 20.77 -22.22 -2.82
CA SER A 123 19.94 -21.75 -3.94
C SER A 123 20.77 -21.71 -5.21
N GLU A 124 20.18 -22.15 -6.33
CA GLU A 124 20.76 -21.97 -7.66
C GLU A 124 20.45 -20.59 -8.26
N ALA A 125 19.67 -19.77 -7.55
CA ALA A 125 19.27 -18.45 -8.01
C ALA A 125 20.43 -17.45 -8.04
N GLU A 126 20.45 -16.57 -9.05
CA GLU A 126 21.31 -15.40 -9.07
C GLU A 126 20.72 -14.29 -8.17
N PHE A 127 21.49 -13.84 -7.17
CA PHE A 127 21.09 -12.74 -6.29
C PHE A 127 21.64 -11.40 -6.79
N ILE A 128 20.74 -10.54 -7.28
CA ILE A 128 21.07 -9.25 -7.90
C ILE A 128 20.81 -8.13 -6.90
N LYS A 129 21.74 -7.18 -6.80
CA LYS A 129 21.67 -6.02 -5.90
C LYS A 129 21.48 -4.72 -6.69
N ASP A 130 20.40 -4.00 -6.42
CA ASP A 130 20.11 -2.64 -6.91
C ASP A 130 19.97 -1.71 -5.72
N LEU A 131 21.11 -1.36 -5.10
CA LEU A 131 21.14 -0.63 -3.83
C LEU A 131 21.58 0.81 -4.09
N ASP A 132 20.73 1.78 -3.78
CA ASP A 132 21.11 3.18 -3.74
C ASP A 132 22.19 3.37 -2.66
N PRO A 133 23.39 3.87 -2.99
CA PRO A 133 24.54 3.93 -2.08
C PRO A 133 24.45 5.07 -1.05
N THR A 134 23.40 5.88 -1.09
CA THR A 134 23.23 7.07 -0.24
C THR A 134 22.40 6.82 1.02
N MET A 135 21.99 5.57 1.29
CA MET A 135 21.23 5.27 2.51
C MET A 135 22.06 5.57 3.77
N PRO A 136 21.50 6.36 4.70
CA PRO A 136 22.10 6.53 6.02
C PRO A 136 21.93 5.27 6.87
N GLU A 137 22.68 5.20 7.97
CA GLU A 137 22.37 4.25 9.04
C GLU A 137 21.04 4.61 9.68
N THR A 138 20.31 3.60 10.16
CA THR A 138 19.00 3.78 10.78
C THR A 138 18.86 2.87 11.99
N ARG A 139 18.04 3.24 12.97
CA ARG A 139 17.71 2.37 14.09
C ARG A 139 16.81 1.23 13.67
N LEU A 140 17.24 -0.01 13.94
CA LEU A 140 16.46 -1.22 13.72
C LEU A 140 16.75 -2.26 14.80
N ASN A 141 15.76 -3.13 15.06
CA ASN A 141 16.02 -4.38 15.75
C ASN A 141 16.64 -5.38 14.78
N THR A 142 17.96 -5.56 14.85
CA THR A 142 18.74 -6.40 13.92
C THR A 142 18.19 -7.83 13.79
N ASP A 143 17.90 -8.48 14.92
CA ASP A 143 17.43 -9.87 14.95
C ASP A 143 16.08 -10.03 14.26
N GLN A 144 15.16 -9.11 14.54
CA GLN A 144 13.83 -9.14 13.95
C GLN A 144 13.87 -8.75 12.45
N PHE A 145 14.76 -7.84 12.07
CA PHE A 145 14.95 -7.44 10.67
C PHE A 145 15.54 -8.57 9.83
N ILE A 146 16.56 -9.28 10.33
CA ILE A 146 17.15 -10.44 9.65
C ILE A 146 16.09 -11.53 9.43
N ARG A 147 15.27 -11.82 10.46
CA ARG A 147 14.16 -12.79 10.34
C ARG A 147 13.16 -12.37 9.26
N LEU A 148 12.80 -11.08 9.22
CA LEU A 148 11.91 -10.54 8.19
C LEU A 148 12.51 -10.68 6.80
N LEU A 149 13.76 -10.27 6.60
CA LEU A 149 14.40 -10.28 5.29
C LEU A 149 14.63 -11.71 4.76
N ASN A 150 15.00 -12.65 5.63
CA ASN A 150 15.04 -14.07 5.26
C ASN A 150 13.65 -14.58 4.83
N LYS A 151 12.60 -14.20 5.56
CA LYS A 151 11.23 -14.58 5.19
C LYS A 151 10.80 -14.00 3.85
N MET A 152 11.27 -12.79 3.51
CA MET A 152 11.06 -12.21 2.18
C MET A 152 11.76 -13.03 1.09
N TYR A 153 13.00 -13.50 1.31
CA TYR A 153 13.70 -14.36 0.34
C TYR A 153 13.06 -15.73 0.16
N GLU A 154 12.57 -16.35 1.25
CA GLU A 154 11.86 -17.63 1.18
C GLU A 154 10.65 -17.60 0.22
N ALA A 155 9.99 -16.44 0.09
CA ALA A 155 8.88 -16.24 -0.84
C ALA A 155 9.26 -16.37 -2.32
N PHE A 156 10.55 -16.31 -2.65
CA PHE A 156 11.06 -16.39 -4.02
C PHE A 156 11.93 -17.65 -4.24
N ASN A 157 11.88 -18.62 -3.32
CA ASN A 157 12.54 -19.91 -3.50
C ASN A 157 12.12 -20.56 -4.84
N GLY A 158 13.11 -21.03 -5.60
CA GLY A 158 12.90 -21.58 -6.93
C GLY A 158 12.85 -20.55 -8.07
N SER A 159 13.09 -19.26 -7.80
CA SER A 159 13.36 -18.29 -8.86
C SER A 159 14.74 -18.52 -9.47
N GLU A 160 14.91 -18.26 -10.77
CA GLU A 160 16.23 -18.24 -11.41
C GLU A 160 17.03 -17.01 -10.98
N SER A 161 16.35 -15.88 -10.78
CA SER A 161 16.94 -14.65 -10.29
C SER A 161 16.12 -14.04 -9.15
N ILE A 162 16.81 -13.50 -8.16
CA ILE A 162 16.21 -12.78 -7.04
C ILE A 162 16.89 -11.42 -6.94
N THR A 163 16.11 -10.35 -7.17
CA THR A 163 16.60 -8.97 -7.10
C THR A 163 16.21 -8.33 -5.78
N THR A 164 17.20 -7.74 -5.11
CA THR A 164 17.02 -6.90 -3.92
C THR A 164 17.30 -5.45 -4.28
N LYS A 165 16.27 -4.62 -4.18
CA LYS A 165 16.32 -3.19 -4.49
C LYS A 165 16.14 -2.35 -3.23
N LEU A 166 17.01 -1.38 -3.02
CA LEU A 166 16.95 -0.42 -1.92
C LEU A 166 16.92 1.01 -2.47
N ALA A 167 15.89 1.79 -2.15
CA ALA A 167 15.71 3.14 -2.68
C ALA A 167 14.98 4.07 -1.70
N PHE A 168 15.29 5.36 -1.72
CA PHE A 168 14.49 6.38 -1.02
C PHE A 168 13.08 6.50 -1.62
N ARG A 169 12.07 6.65 -0.76
CA ARG A 169 10.74 7.10 -1.19
C ARG A 169 10.66 8.62 -1.10
N ILE A 170 11.01 9.27 -2.20
CA ILE A 170 11.01 10.74 -2.31
C ILE A 170 9.57 11.25 -2.21
N GLY A 171 9.34 12.23 -1.33
CA GLY A 171 8.03 12.86 -1.14
C GLY A 171 7.14 12.18 -0.08
N GLU A 172 7.43 10.93 0.30
CA GLU A 172 6.73 10.23 1.38
C GLU A 172 7.42 10.50 2.74
N TYR A 173 6.63 10.84 3.75
CA TYR A 173 7.14 11.07 5.11
C TYR A 173 6.06 10.83 6.17
N ILE A 174 6.47 10.37 7.35
CA ILE A 174 5.65 10.36 8.56
C ILE A 174 5.97 11.61 9.37
N ARG A 175 4.93 12.27 9.89
CA ARG A 175 5.09 13.23 10.98
C ARG A 175 4.68 12.56 12.29
N TYR A 176 5.62 12.46 13.21
CA TYR A 176 5.37 11.96 14.56
C TYR A 176 6.12 12.85 15.55
N GLU A 177 5.45 13.32 16.61
CA GLU A 177 6.00 14.26 17.62
C GLU A 177 6.75 15.46 16.98
N HIS A 178 6.12 16.11 16.00
CA HIS A 178 6.68 17.24 15.23
C HIS A 178 7.95 16.96 14.42
N LYS A 179 8.47 15.72 14.42
CA LYS A 179 9.57 15.28 13.56
C LYS A 179 9.06 14.64 12.27
N LYS A 180 9.80 14.86 11.18
CA LYS A 180 9.53 14.31 9.85
C LYS A 180 10.49 13.15 9.60
N TYR A 181 9.96 11.93 9.47
CA TYR A 181 10.71 10.74 9.14
C TYR A 181 10.50 10.40 7.66
N THR A 182 11.56 10.31 6.89
CA THR A 182 11.54 9.79 5.51
C THR A 182 11.58 8.27 5.52
N PHE A 183 11.27 7.64 4.38
CA PHE A 183 11.36 6.19 4.19
C PHE A 183 12.40 5.82 3.16
N PHE A 184 13.05 4.69 3.38
CA PHE A 184 13.55 3.88 2.29
C PHE A 184 12.67 2.64 2.11
N SER A 185 12.66 2.15 0.88
CA SER A 185 11.94 0.97 0.46
C SER A 185 12.95 -0.12 0.17
N LEU A 186 12.80 -1.27 0.81
CA LEU A 186 13.53 -2.48 0.49
C LEU A 186 12.58 -3.46 -0.19
N LYS A 187 12.85 -3.75 -1.45
CA LYS A 187 12.03 -4.63 -2.29
C LYS A 187 12.83 -5.88 -2.64
N VAL A 188 12.23 -7.04 -2.43
CA VAL A 188 12.70 -8.33 -2.95
C VAL A 188 11.72 -8.80 -4.01
N SER A 189 12.23 -9.22 -5.16
CA SER A 189 11.42 -9.72 -6.28
C SER A 189 12.16 -10.83 -7.03
N GLY A 190 11.40 -11.73 -7.65
CA GLY A 190 11.92 -12.83 -8.46
C GLY A 190 10.84 -13.36 -9.40
N ASP A 191 11.21 -14.32 -10.23
CA ASP A 191 10.33 -14.89 -11.25
C ASP A 191 9.30 -15.88 -10.68
N CYS A 192 9.61 -16.53 -9.56
CA CYS A 192 8.72 -17.39 -8.81
C CYS A 192 8.25 -16.69 -7.53
N TYR A 193 6.99 -16.88 -7.14
CA TYR A 193 6.43 -16.31 -5.92
C TYR A 193 5.56 -17.33 -5.21
N ASP A 194 5.94 -17.71 -4.00
CA ASP A 194 5.18 -18.59 -3.12
C ASP A 194 4.42 -17.77 -2.08
N GLU A 195 3.12 -17.58 -2.33
CA GLU A 195 2.22 -16.86 -1.43
C GLU A 195 2.13 -17.51 -0.03
N ALA A 196 2.25 -18.83 0.07
CA ALA A 196 2.22 -19.52 1.37
C ALA A 196 3.41 -19.11 2.24
N GLN A 197 4.56 -18.82 1.62
CA GLN A 197 5.75 -18.34 2.33
C GLN A 197 5.67 -16.86 2.72
N THR A 198 4.71 -16.11 2.17
CA THR A 198 4.46 -14.74 2.64
C THR A 198 3.61 -14.67 3.90
N SER A 199 3.02 -15.79 4.32
CA SER A 199 2.36 -15.89 5.61
C SER A 199 3.33 -15.53 6.74
N GLY A 200 2.91 -14.62 7.62
CA GLY A 200 3.73 -14.14 8.74
C GLY A 200 4.61 -12.92 8.45
N ILE A 201 4.87 -12.54 7.19
CA ILE A 201 5.60 -11.30 6.86
C ILE A 201 4.90 -10.10 7.50
N GLY A 202 3.57 -10.02 7.38
CA GLY A 202 2.82 -8.93 8.00
C GLY A 202 2.89 -8.89 9.53
N GLN A 203 3.04 -10.04 10.20
CA GLN A 203 3.25 -10.06 11.66
C GLN A 203 4.66 -9.61 12.04
N LEU A 204 5.68 -10.02 11.28
CA LEU A 204 7.06 -9.58 11.47
C LEU A 204 7.18 -8.07 11.22
N CYS A 205 6.57 -7.54 10.16
CA CYS A 205 6.55 -6.10 9.90
C CYS A 205 5.88 -5.33 11.04
N LYS A 206 4.72 -5.79 11.54
CA LYS A 206 4.06 -5.19 12.70
C LYS A 206 4.96 -5.18 13.94
N LYS A 207 5.72 -6.25 14.21
CA LYS A 207 6.65 -6.32 15.35
C LYS A 207 7.86 -5.40 15.20
N ASN A 208 8.29 -5.12 13.97
CA ASN A 208 9.38 -4.20 13.68
C ASN A 208 8.92 -2.75 13.45
N HIS A 209 7.63 -2.44 13.62
CA HIS A 209 7.06 -1.13 13.26
C HIS A 209 7.32 -0.73 11.80
N LEU A 210 7.41 -1.73 10.93
CA LEU A 210 7.66 -1.59 9.49
C LEU A 210 6.37 -1.80 8.71
N PHE A 211 6.34 -1.22 7.52
CA PHE A 211 5.24 -1.38 6.59
C PHE A 211 5.63 -2.36 5.50
N TYR A 212 4.66 -3.04 4.92
CA TYR A 212 4.91 -3.96 3.83
C TYR A 212 3.81 -3.89 2.78
N GLU A 213 4.21 -4.17 1.55
CA GLU A 213 3.37 -4.31 0.37
C GLU A 213 3.74 -5.65 -0.26
N THR A 214 2.77 -6.57 -0.36
CA THR A 214 2.91 -7.81 -1.11
C THR A 214 2.22 -7.64 -2.45
N GLY A 215 2.96 -7.80 -3.54
CA GLY A 215 2.42 -7.99 -4.89
C GLY A 215 2.80 -9.38 -5.41
N LYS A 216 2.11 -9.85 -6.45
CA LYS A 216 2.31 -11.20 -7.03
C LYS A 216 3.75 -11.55 -7.45
N LYS A 217 4.65 -10.58 -7.53
CA LYS A 217 6.07 -10.75 -7.93
C LYS A 217 7.05 -9.98 -7.06
N ALA A 218 6.60 -9.43 -5.93
CA ALA A 218 7.46 -8.63 -5.08
C ALA A 218 6.94 -8.54 -3.65
N VAL A 219 7.86 -8.58 -2.69
CA VAL A 219 7.60 -8.14 -1.33
C VAL A 219 8.40 -6.88 -1.10
N THR A 220 7.73 -5.81 -0.71
CA THR A 220 8.36 -4.53 -0.41
C THR A 220 8.11 -4.18 1.04
N ILE A 221 9.15 -3.75 1.75
CA ILE A 221 9.01 -3.19 3.09
C ILE A 221 9.46 -1.73 3.09
N ASN A 222 8.74 -0.87 3.82
CA ASN A 222 9.09 0.53 3.99
C ASN A 222 9.55 0.75 5.41
N ILE A 223 10.73 1.38 5.52
CA ILE A 223 11.47 1.46 6.75
C ILE A 223 11.73 2.94 7.04
N PRO A 224 11.30 3.45 8.21
CA PRO A 224 11.56 4.84 8.59
C PRO A 224 13.06 5.04 8.82
N VAL A 225 13.58 6.16 8.33
CA VAL A 225 14.94 6.63 8.61
C VAL A 225 14.96 7.27 9.98
N ILE A 226 15.57 6.60 10.95
CA ILE A 226 15.70 7.07 12.34
C ILE A 226 17.19 7.11 12.68
N ASN A 227 17.77 8.32 12.69
CA ASN A 227 19.21 8.52 12.83
C ASN A 227 19.59 9.18 14.16
N GLU A 228 18.62 9.40 15.04
CA GLU A 228 18.77 10.04 16.36
C GLU A 228 18.42 9.03 17.46
#